data_AF-A0A3S0IF57-F1
#
_entry.id   AF-A0A3S0IF57-F1
#
_cell.length_a   1.000
_cell.length_b   1.000
_cell.length_c   1.000
_cell.angle_alpha   90.00
_cell.angle_beta   90.00
_cell.angle_gamma   90.00
#
_symmetry.space_group_name_H-M   'P 1'
#
loop_
_entity.id
_entity.type
_entity.pdbx_description
1 polymer ?
#
loop_
_entity_poly.entity_id
_entity_poly.type
_entity_poly.pdbx_seq_one_letter_code
_entity_poly.pdbx_strand_id
1 'polypeptide(L)'
;MSQQDSSLQAQNPISSAQNSVENAHNAVSHALSHPTAQTEVEALNAIEQANNALVQLNDQSDRPEVQQANEALDEEVNRLNNLQ
;
A
#
# COMPACT_ATOMS: atom_id res chain seq x y z
N MET A 1 10.50 -30.97 -7.82
CA MET A 1 10.66 -30.29 -6.52
C MET A 1 10.88 -28.82 -6.84
N SER A 2 9.90 -27.95 -6.56
CA SER A 2 9.93 -26.52 -6.95
C SER A 2 8.99 -25.68 -6.05
N GLN A 3 9.01 -25.96 -4.74
CA GLN A 3 8.24 -25.19 -3.74
C GLN A 3 9.10 -24.18 -2.96
N GLN A 4 10.41 -24.12 -3.26
CA GLN A 4 11.35 -23.26 -2.54
C GLN A 4 11.44 -21.83 -3.11
N ASP A 5 11.06 -21.60 -4.36
CA ASP A 5 11.11 -20.25 -4.95
C ASP A 5 9.91 -19.37 -4.52
N SER A 6 8.71 -19.96 -4.38
CA SER A 6 7.51 -19.23 -3.96
C SER A 6 7.53 -18.80 -2.49
N SER A 7 8.29 -19.49 -1.63
CA SER A 7 8.37 -19.17 -0.20
C SER A 7 9.38 -18.06 0.11
N LEU A 8 10.41 -17.86 -0.72
CA LEU A 8 11.38 -16.78 -0.57
C LEU A 8 10.87 -15.43 -1.10
N GLN A 9 10.01 -15.43 -2.13
CA GLN A 9 9.31 -14.22 -2.58
C GLN A 9 8.23 -13.76 -1.60
N ALA A 10 7.53 -14.69 -0.96
CA ALA A 10 6.43 -14.39 -0.05
C ALA A 10 6.84 -13.76 1.30
N GLN A 11 8.15 -13.66 1.58
CA GLN A 11 8.67 -13.19 2.88
C GLN A 11 9.61 -11.98 2.75
N ASN A 12 9.58 -11.26 1.62
CA ASN A 12 10.31 -10.00 1.52
C ASN A 12 9.43 -8.86 2.07
N PRO A 13 9.87 -8.15 3.12
CA PRO A 13 9.07 -7.08 3.72
C PRO A 13 8.81 -5.92 2.74
N ILE A 14 9.67 -5.72 1.74
CA ILE A 14 9.44 -4.76 0.65
C ILE A 14 8.26 -5.19 -0.22
N SER A 15 8.17 -6.46 -0.58
CA SER A 15 7.03 -6.98 -1.35
C SER A 15 5.74 -6.89 -0.55
N SER A 16 5.78 -7.11 0.76
CA SER A 16 4.62 -6.89 1.64
C SER A 16 4.18 -5.44 1.66
N ALA A 17 5.12 -4.48 1.70
CA ALA A 17 4.79 -3.06 1.62
C ALA A 17 4.21 -2.67 0.26
N GLN A 18 4.83 -3.12 -0.84
CA GLN A 18 4.32 -2.87 -2.20
C GLN A 18 2.91 -3.41 -2.41
N ASN A 19 2.64 -4.65 -1.96
CA ASN A 19 1.30 -5.22 -2.01
C ASN A 19 0.29 -4.43 -1.17
N SER A 20 0.73 -3.89 -0.03
CA SER A 20 -0.13 -3.06 0.82
C SER A 20 -0.47 -1.73 0.15
N VAL A 21 0.50 -1.10 -0.53
CA VAL A 21 0.27 0.11 -1.33
C VAL A 21 -0.67 -0.17 -2.51
N GLU A 22 -0.52 -1.31 -3.20
CA GLU A 22 -1.44 -1.71 -4.27
C GLU A 22 -2.87 -1.92 -3.75
N ASN A 23 -3.02 -2.51 -2.56
CA ASN A 23 -4.33 -2.63 -1.92
C ASN A 23 -4.92 -1.26 -1.56
N ALA A 24 -4.10 -0.32 -1.06
CA ALA A 24 -4.53 1.05 -0.83
C ALA A 24 -5.02 1.72 -2.11
N HIS A 25 -4.27 1.59 -3.21
CA HIS A 25 -4.65 2.12 -4.52
C HIS A 25 -6.00 1.58 -5.01
N ASN A 26 -6.21 0.27 -4.87
CA ASN A 26 -7.47 -0.37 -5.25
C ASN A 26 -8.65 0.12 -4.40
N ALA A 27 -8.45 0.23 -3.08
CA ALA A 27 -9.48 0.70 -2.16
C ALA A 27 -9.83 2.19 -2.39
N VAL A 28 -8.83 3.06 -2.59
CA VAL A 28 -9.02 4.47 -2.93
C VAL A 28 -9.73 4.61 -4.28
N SER A 29 -9.31 3.87 -5.30
CA SER A 29 -9.98 3.89 -6.61
C SER A 29 -11.43 3.39 -6.53
N HIS A 30 -11.71 2.44 -5.66
CA HIS A 30 -13.08 2.00 -5.38
C HIS A 30 -13.89 3.11 -4.68
N ALA A 31 -13.33 3.78 -3.67
CA ALA A 31 -13.96 4.91 -3.00
C ALA A 31 -14.23 6.08 -3.95
N LEU A 32 -13.31 6.39 -4.87
CA LEU A 32 -13.50 7.42 -5.90
C LEU A 32 -14.61 7.07 -6.89
N SER A 33 -14.74 5.78 -7.22
CA SER A 33 -15.78 5.32 -8.15
C SER A 33 -17.15 5.23 -7.48
N HIS A 34 -17.19 4.87 -6.20
CA HIS A 34 -18.41 4.70 -5.41
C HIS A 34 -18.20 5.32 -4.02
N PRO A 35 -18.33 6.66 -3.87
CA PRO A 35 -18.08 7.35 -2.63
C PRO A 35 -19.19 7.04 -1.63
N THR A 36 -18.86 6.21 -0.64
CA THR A 36 -19.74 5.82 0.46
C THR A 36 -18.90 5.77 1.73
N ALA A 37 -19.56 5.91 2.89
CA ALA A 37 -18.85 5.80 4.18
C ALA A 37 -18.09 4.47 4.34
N GLN A 38 -18.59 3.39 3.73
CA GLN A 38 -17.90 2.09 3.79
C GLN A 38 -16.62 2.09 2.95
N THR A 39 -16.70 2.53 1.68
CA THR A 39 -15.54 2.56 0.77
C THR A 39 -14.48 3.55 1.22
N GLU A 40 -14.88 4.67 1.83
CA GLU A 40 -13.95 5.61 2.49
C GLU A 40 -13.21 4.97 3.65
N VAL A 41 -13.91 4.27 4.54
CA VAL A 41 -13.28 3.57 5.68
C VAL A 41 -12.36 2.44 5.19
N GLU A 42 -12.76 1.69 4.16
CA GLU A 42 -11.92 0.67 3.54
C GLU A 42 -10.63 1.28 2.96
N ALA A 43 -10.74 2.41 2.26
CA ALA A 43 -9.59 3.13 1.71
C ALA A 43 -8.66 3.66 2.81
N LEU A 44 -9.19 4.26 3.87
CA LEU A 44 -8.42 4.74 5.02
C LEU A 44 -7.66 3.59 5.71
N ASN A 45 -8.34 2.47 5.96
CA ASN A 45 -7.73 1.29 6.57
C ASN A 45 -6.61 0.71 5.69
N ALA A 46 -6.81 0.68 4.37
CA ALA A 46 -5.80 0.16 3.45
C ALA A 46 -4.56 1.08 3.39
N ILE A 47 -4.76 2.40 3.37
CA ILE A 47 -3.69 3.39 3.49
C ILE A 47 -2.92 3.22 4.80
N GLU A 48 -3.61 3.06 5.92
CA GLU A 48 -2.96 2.89 7.23
C GLU A 48 -2.10 1.62 7.25
N GLN A 49 -2.58 0.51 6.69
CA GLN A 49 -1.81 -0.72 6.57
C GLN A 49 -0.57 -0.55 5.69
N ALA A 50 -0.70 0.12 4.56
CA ALA A 50 0.42 0.42 3.67
C ALA A 50 1.47 1.29 4.36
N ASN A 51 1.04 2.33 5.06
CA ASN A 51 1.93 3.20 5.84
C ASN A 51 2.68 2.40 6.92
N ASN A 52 1.96 1.58 7.69
CA ASN A 52 2.57 0.75 8.73
C ASN A 52 3.58 -0.25 8.16
N ALA A 53 3.36 -0.77 6.95
CA ALA A 53 4.31 -1.63 6.26
C ALA A 53 5.57 -0.87 5.82
N LEU A 54 5.42 0.37 5.32
CA LEU A 54 6.56 1.21 4.92
C LEU A 54 7.36 1.75 6.11
N VAL A 55 6.70 2.07 7.22
CA VAL A 55 7.35 2.47 8.48
C VAL A 55 8.24 1.34 9.02
N GLN A 56 7.83 0.08 8.86
CA GLN A 56 8.67 -1.07 9.23
C GLN A 56 9.93 -1.19 8.36
N LEU A 57 9.93 -0.56 7.19
CA LEU A 57 11.04 -0.50 6.25
C LEU A 57 11.86 0.78 6.38
N ASN A 58 11.74 1.53 7.49
CA ASN A 58 12.45 2.79 7.68
C ASN A 58 13.98 2.64 7.58
N ASP A 59 14.56 1.52 8.02
CA ASP A 59 15.98 1.22 7.84
C ASP A 59 16.39 0.97 6.38
N GLN A 60 15.41 0.81 5.49
CA GLN A 60 15.55 0.59 4.06
C GLN A 60 14.95 1.75 3.25
N SER A 61 14.70 2.91 3.86
CA SER A 61 14.09 4.08 3.21
C SER A 61 14.88 4.61 2.01
N ASP A 62 16.20 4.36 1.97
CA ASP A 62 17.07 4.76 0.86
C ASP A 62 16.93 3.86 -0.37
N ARG A 63 16.21 2.74 -0.23
CA ARG A 63 15.97 1.82 -1.34
C ARG A 63 14.97 2.44 -2.31
N PRO A 64 15.27 2.44 -3.62
CA PRO A 64 14.37 3.01 -4.61
C PRO A 64 12.99 2.36 -4.60
N GLU A 65 12.90 1.07 -4.27
CA GLU A 65 11.61 0.36 -4.19
C GLU A 65 10.73 0.86 -3.04
N VAL A 66 11.34 1.26 -1.92
CA VAL A 66 10.65 1.80 -0.74
C VAL A 66 10.26 3.26 -1.00
N GLN A 67 11.11 4.03 -1.66
CA GLN A 67 10.80 5.41 -2.06
C GLN A 67 9.60 5.45 -3.02
N GLN A 68 9.62 4.63 -4.07
CA GLN A 68 8.50 4.52 -5.00
C GLN A 68 7.19 4.12 -4.32
N ALA A 69 7.26 3.20 -3.35
CA ALA A 69 6.09 2.78 -2.60
C ALA A 69 5.55 3.88 -1.68
N ASN A 70 6.42 4.68 -1.04
CA ASN A 70 6.02 5.85 -0.28
C ASN A 70 5.37 6.92 -1.17
N GLU A 71 6.00 7.26 -2.30
CA GLU A 71 5.47 8.23 -3.25
C GLU A 71 4.08 7.81 -3.75
N ALA A 72 3.92 6.54 -4.14
CA ALA A 72 2.64 6.01 -4.57
C ALA A 72 1.58 6.05 -3.44
N LEU A 73 1.97 5.74 -2.20
CA LEU A 73 1.04 5.85 -1.07
C LEU A 73 0.60 7.29 -0.81
N ASP A 74 1.54 8.25 -0.86
CA ASP A 74 1.25 9.67 -0.69
C ASP A 74 0.29 10.18 -1.78
N GLU A 75 0.45 9.73 -3.03
CA GLU A 75 -0.50 10.03 -4.11
C GLU A 75 -1.90 9.51 -3.78
N GLU A 76 -2.04 8.28 -3.28
CA GLU A 76 -3.34 7.71 -2.91
C GLU A 76 -3.99 8.41 -1.71
N VAL A 77 -3.21 8.81 -0.71
CA VAL A 77 -3.68 9.66 0.41
C VAL A 77 -4.23 10.97 -0.11
N ASN A 78 -3.49 11.64 -1.00
CA ASN A 78 -3.93 12.88 -1.61
C ASN A 78 -5.21 12.68 -2.43
N ARG A 79 -5.30 11.61 -3.22
CA ARG A 79 -6.49 11.27 -4.01
C ARG A 79 -7.72 11.06 -3.12
N LEU A 80 -7.57 10.34 -2.01
CA LEU A 80 -8.67 10.13 -1.06
C LEU A 80 -9.08 11.43 -0.34
N ASN A 81 -8.12 12.27 0.06
CA ASN A 81 -8.41 13.55 0.69
C ASN A 81 -9.15 14.52 -0.26
N ASN A 82 -8.92 14.43 -1.57
CA ASN A 82 -9.68 15.20 -2.57
C ASN A 82 -11.11 14.68 -2.80
N LEU A 83 -11.49 13.53 -2.22
CA LEU A 83 -12.87 13.03 -2.24
C LEU A 83 -13.79 13.76 -1.24
N GLN A 84 -13.22 14.35 -0.17
CA GLN A 84 -13.94 15.02 0.92
C GLN A 84 -14.20 16.50 0.62
#